data_AF-A0AAU9TT66-F1
#
_entry.id   AF-A0AAU9TT66-F1
#
_cell.length_a   1.000
_cell.length_b   1.000
_cell.length_c   1.000
_cell.angle_alpha   90.00
_cell.angle_beta   90.00
_cell.angle_gamma   90.00
#
_symmetry.space_group_name_H-M   'P 1'
#
loop_
_entity.id
_entity.type
_entity.pdbx_description
1 polymer ?
#
loop_
_entity_poly.entity_id
_entity_poly.type
_entity_poly.pdbx_seq_one_letter_code
_entity_poly.pdbx_strand_id
1 'polypeptide(L)'
;MVYRLSSCDEDGYKYGWNILFSEDILQLVVQDTNRKLQEMRHKYKKEDRPELKDIDVIELLALIGCLLLTAIFKSNKEDTASLFATDGKGSEIFRCIFSQKRFLLLLAAIR
;
A
#
# COMPACT_ATOMS: atom_id res chain seq x y z
N MET A 1 -16.86 30.78 22.71
CA MET A 1 -17.12 29.72 21.71
C MET A 1 -17.19 30.35 20.33
N VAL A 2 -16.05 30.61 19.69
CA VAL A 2 -15.95 30.89 18.24
C VAL A 2 -14.52 30.52 17.83
N TYR A 3 -14.29 29.29 17.37
CA TYR A 3 -13.07 29.02 16.62
C TYR A 3 -13.27 29.62 15.23
N ARG A 4 -12.53 30.70 14.97
CA ARG A 4 -12.40 31.32 13.65
C ARG A 4 -11.88 30.24 12.69
N LEU A 5 -12.69 29.88 11.71
CA LEU A 5 -12.24 29.29 10.45
C LEU A 5 -11.23 30.25 9.84
N SER A 6 -9.96 29.94 9.98
CA SER A 6 -8.87 30.70 9.39
C SER A 6 -7.94 29.70 8.72
N SER A 7 -7.58 30.04 7.48
CA SER A 7 -6.57 29.42 6.61
C SER A 7 -6.93 28.05 6.02
N CYS A 8 -7.26 28.07 4.70
CA CYS A 8 -7.07 27.00 3.71
C CYS A 8 -6.55 25.67 4.27
N ASP A 9 -7.45 24.71 4.49
CA ASP A 9 -7.18 23.39 5.07
C ASP A 9 -6.42 22.41 4.12
N GLU A 10 -5.32 22.84 3.49
CA GLU A 10 -4.40 21.88 2.84
C GLU A 10 -3.58 21.08 3.87
N ASP A 11 -3.53 21.53 5.12
CA ASP A 11 -2.78 20.86 6.19
C ASP A 11 -3.65 19.95 7.08
N GLY A 12 -4.98 20.12 7.04
CA GLY A 12 -5.90 19.40 7.91
C GLY A 12 -5.94 17.90 7.64
N TYR A 13 -5.93 17.49 6.36
CA TYR A 13 -5.93 16.07 6.00
C TYR A 13 -4.59 15.39 6.31
N LYS A 14 -3.46 16.11 6.15
CA LYS A 14 -2.12 15.62 6.51
C LYS A 14 -2.02 15.40 8.02
N TYR A 15 -2.57 16.32 8.80
CA TYR A 15 -2.61 16.20 10.25
C TYR A 15 -3.43 14.98 10.70
N GLY A 16 -4.61 14.76 10.11
CA GLY A 16 -5.42 13.57 10.36
C GLY A 16 -4.71 12.26 9.99
N TRP A 17 -4.01 12.26 8.85
CA TRP A 17 -3.22 11.11 8.41
C TRP A 17 -2.08 10.79 9.37
N ASN A 18 -1.34 11.79 9.84
CA ASN A 18 -0.21 11.60 10.77
C ASN A 18 -0.65 11.11 12.16
N ILE A 19 -1.90 11.39 12.56
CA ILE A 19 -2.47 10.82 13.80
C ILE A 19 -2.78 9.34 13.63
N LEU A 20 -3.31 8.93 12.48
CA LEU A 20 -3.65 7.52 12.21
C LEU A 20 -2.40 6.69 11.90
N PHE A 21 -1.48 7.26 11.15
CA PHE A 21 -0.24 6.64 10.67
C PHE A 21 0.92 7.59 10.95
N SER A 22 1.42 7.57 12.18
CA SER A 22 2.61 8.32 12.54
C SER A 22 3.84 7.77 11.82
N GLU A 23 4.82 8.64 11.56
CA GLU A 23 6.08 8.29 10.88
C GLU A 23 6.75 7.07 11.53
N ASP A 24 6.76 7.00 12.87
CA ASP A 24 7.35 5.90 13.63
C ASP A 24 6.65 4.56 13.36
N ILE A 25 5.31 4.56 13.25
CA ILE A 25 4.52 3.36 12.95
C ILE A 25 4.82 2.91 11.52
N LEU A 26 4.85 3.85 10.57
CA LEU A 26 5.17 3.54 9.18
C LEU A 26 6.57 2.95 9.05
N GLN A 27 7.56 3.52 9.74
CA GLN A 27 8.92 2.97 9.75
C GLN A 27 9.00 1.58 10.39
N LEU A 28 8.28 1.35 11.49
CA LEU A 28 8.23 0.05 12.13
C LEU A 28 7.65 -1.02 11.19
N VAL A 29 6.52 -0.72 10.54
CA VAL A 29 5.88 -1.63 9.57
C VAL A 29 6.81 -1.88 8.38
N VAL A 30 7.50 -0.86 7.86
CA VAL A 30 8.49 -1.03 6.79
C VAL A 30 9.62 -1.97 7.23
N GLN A 31 10.16 -1.79 8.43
CA GLN A 31 11.25 -2.63 8.95
C GLN A 31 10.83 -4.09 9.09
N ASP A 32 9.67 -4.35 9.68
CA ASP A 32 9.19 -5.72 9.90
C ASP A 32 8.72 -6.38 8.59
N THR A 33 8.14 -5.62 7.68
CA THR A 33 7.80 -6.09 6.32
C THR A 33 9.06 -6.45 5.54
N ASN A 34 10.10 -5.62 5.58
CA ASN A 34 11.38 -5.91 4.91
C ASN A 34 12.07 -7.15 5.48
N ARG A 35 12.04 -7.32 6.81
CA ARG A 35 12.49 -8.55 7.45
C ARG A 35 11.73 -9.77 6.93
N LYS A 36 10.41 -9.65 6.77
CA LYS A 36 9.59 -10.73 6.23
C LYS A 36 9.89 -11.03 4.76
N LEU A 37 10.10 -9.98 3.97
CA LEU A 37 10.48 -10.11 2.57
C LEU A 37 11.83 -10.83 2.41
N GLN A 38 12.81 -10.53 3.27
CA GLN A 38 14.10 -11.22 3.29
C GLN A 38 13.93 -12.71 3.62
N GLU A 39 13.12 -13.07 4.63
CA GLU A 39 12.81 -14.47 4.92
C GLU A 39 12.14 -15.18 3.73
N MET A 40 11.26 -14.48 3.02
CA MET A 40 10.59 -15.01 1.84
C MET A 40 11.55 -15.17 0.67
N ARG A 41 12.49 -14.24 0.45
CA ARG A 41 13.51 -14.29 -0.62
C ARG A 41 14.28 -15.60 -0.61
N HIS A 42 14.78 -16.00 0.56
CA HIS A 42 15.57 -17.22 0.70
C HIS A 42 14.82 -18.50 0.35
N LYS A 43 13.48 -18.47 0.28
CA LYS A 43 12.66 -19.61 -0.15
C LYS A 43 12.54 -19.71 -1.68
N TYR A 44 12.88 -18.66 -2.41
CA TYR A 44 12.80 -18.63 -3.87
C TYR A 44 14.16 -18.88 -4.51
N LYS A 45 14.19 -19.73 -5.55
CA LYS A 45 15.42 -20.05 -6.32
C LYS A 45 16.07 -18.85 -7.01
N LYS A 46 15.34 -17.75 -7.19
CA LYS A 46 15.82 -16.49 -7.76
C LYS A 46 15.51 -15.40 -6.75
N GLU A 47 16.53 -14.98 -6.01
CA GLU A 47 16.40 -13.97 -4.96
C GLU A 47 16.27 -12.54 -5.55
N ASP A 48 16.82 -12.29 -6.74
CA ASP A 48 16.80 -10.98 -7.43
C ASP A 48 15.52 -10.73 -8.25
N ARG A 49 14.37 -11.21 -7.76
CA ARG A 49 13.11 -10.90 -8.42
C ARG A 49 12.65 -9.50 -8.04
N PRO A 50 12.15 -8.70 -9.00
CA PRO A 50 11.66 -7.35 -8.71
C PRO A 50 10.49 -7.36 -7.72
N GLU A 51 9.68 -8.43 -7.70
CA GLU A 51 8.55 -8.52 -6.76
C GLU A 51 9.00 -8.71 -5.30
N LEU A 52 10.19 -9.28 -5.09
CA LEU A 52 10.71 -9.60 -3.77
C LEU A 52 11.48 -8.45 -3.12
N LYS A 53 11.77 -7.35 -3.84
CA LYS A 53 12.55 -6.20 -3.35
C LYS A 53 11.94 -5.56 -2.12
N ASP A 54 12.81 -4.96 -1.29
CA ASP A 54 12.44 -4.27 -0.06
C ASP A 54 11.50 -3.13 -0.41
N ILE A 55 10.70 -2.73 0.57
CA ILE A 55 9.78 -1.61 0.46
C ILE A 55 10.32 -0.39 1.18
N ASP A 56 9.94 0.76 0.64
CA ASP A 56 10.11 2.06 1.27
C ASP A 56 8.78 2.56 1.84
N VAL A 57 8.85 3.60 2.68
CA VAL A 57 7.67 4.26 3.25
C VAL A 57 6.70 4.73 2.14
N ILE A 58 7.21 5.19 1.00
CA ILE A 58 6.41 5.61 -0.15
C ILE A 58 5.60 4.43 -0.72
N GLU A 59 6.22 3.26 -0.86
CA GLU A 59 5.52 2.07 -1.34
C GLU A 59 4.51 1.55 -0.32
N LEU A 60 4.80 1.64 0.99
CA LEU A 60 3.84 1.31 2.04
C LEU A 60 2.61 2.23 1.98
N LEU A 61 2.81 3.55 1.83
CA LEU A 61 1.72 4.50 1.65
C LEU A 61 0.91 4.22 0.37
N ALA A 62 1.58 3.85 -0.72
CA ALA A 62 0.92 3.43 -1.95
C ALA A 62 0.08 2.16 -1.76
N LEU A 63 0.57 1.19 -0.97
CA LEU A 63 -0.17 -0.02 -0.61
C LEU A 63 -1.43 0.31 0.21
N ILE A 64 -1.30 1.17 1.23
CA ILE A 64 -2.45 1.62 2.03
C ILE A 64 -3.45 2.37 1.14
N GLY A 65 -2.98 3.21 0.22
CA GLY A 65 -3.82 3.88 -0.77
C GLY A 65 -4.59 2.91 -1.65
N CYS A 66 -3.94 1.84 -2.14
CA CYS A 66 -4.61 0.76 -2.86
C CYS A 66 -5.71 0.10 -2.02
N LEU A 67 -5.44 -0.22 -0.75
CA LEU A 67 -6.45 -0.83 0.15
C LEU A 67 -7.64 0.10 0.41
N LEU A 68 -7.41 1.41 0.52
CA LEU A 68 -8.49 2.38 0.63
C LEU A 68 -9.30 2.45 -0.67
N LEU A 69 -8.64 2.40 -1.83
CA LEU A 69 -9.30 2.37 -3.13
C LEU A 69 -10.16 1.11 -3.31
N THR A 70 -9.70 -0.07 -2.88
CA THR A 70 -10.54 -1.29 -2.95
C THR A 70 -11.81 -1.13 -2.10
N ALA A 71 -11.73 -0.46 -0.96
CA ALA A 71 -12.87 -0.19 -0.11
C ALA A 71 -13.86 0.81 -0.76
N ILE A 72 -13.34 1.87 -1.39
CA ILE A 72 -14.14 2.86 -2.11
C ILE A 72 -14.89 2.22 -3.29
N PHE A 73 -14.22 1.39 -4.07
CA PHE A 73 -14.83 0.67 -5.19
C PHE A 73 -15.74 -0.49 -4.74
N LYS A 74 -15.79 -0.81 -3.44
CA LYS A 74 -16.48 -1.98 -2.87
C LYS A 74 -15.97 -3.31 -3.46
N SER A 75 -14.74 -3.31 -3.98
CA SER A 75 -14.04 -4.47 -4.57
C SER A 75 -13.26 -5.29 -3.54
N ASN A 76 -13.53 -5.13 -2.24
CA ASN A 76 -12.82 -5.85 -1.18
C ASN A 76 -12.97 -7.38 -1.24
N LYS A 77 -14.02 -7.89 -1.90
CA LYS A 77 -14.26 -9.34 -2.11
C LYS A 77 -13.91 -9.79 -3.52
N GLU A 78 -13.47 -8.87 -4.36
CA GLU A 78 -13.13 -9.16 -5.74
C GLU A 78 -11.78 -9.87 -5.81
N ASP A 79 -11.63 -10.79 -6.74
CA ASP A 79 -10.35 -11.45 -6.92
C ASP A 79 -9.32 -10.45 -7.47
N THR A 80 -8.09 -10.59 -7.01
CA THR A 80 -6.99 -9.75 -7.49
C THR A 80 -6.74 -9.93 -8.98
N ALA A 81 -7.07 -11.09 -9.58
CA ALA A 81 -6.95 -11.24 -11.03
C ALA A 81 -7.95 -10.38 -11.80
N SER A 82 -9.17 -10.23 -11.26
CA SER A 82 -10.19 -9.33 -11.81
C SER A 82 -9.80 -7.87 -11.61
N LEU A 83 -9.31 -7.52 -10.42
CA LEU A 83 -8.90 -6.14 -10.10
C LEU A 83 -7.79 -5.62 -11.02
N PHE A 84 -6.83 -6.49 -11.37
CA PHE A 84 -5.70 -6.18 -12.26
C PHE A 84 -5.92 -6.65 -13.72
N ALA A 85 -7.15 -6.99 -14.11
CA ALA A 85 -7.44 -7.52 -15.44
C ALA A 85 -7.13 -6.50 -16.57
N THR A 86 -6.76 -7.01 -17.75
CA THR A 86 -6.46 -6.21 -18.95
C THR A 86 -7.57 -6.17 -19.99
N ASP A 87 -8.67 -6.88 -19.73
CA ASP A 87 -9.81 -7.05 -20.64
C ASP A 87 -10.81 -5.88 -20.63
N GLY A 88 -10.41 -4.73 -20.06
CA GLY A 88 -11.24 -3.53 -19.91
C GLY A 88 -12.20 -3.55 -18.72
N LYS A 89 -12.19 -4.62 -17.91
CA LYS A 89 -12.99 -4.72 -16.67
C LYS A 89 -12.20 -4.43 -15.40
N GLY A 90 -10.88 -4.60 -15.44
CA GLY A 90 -9.99 -4.27 -14.34
C GLY A 90 -9.83 -2.77 -14.15
N SER A 91 -9.47 -2.34 -12.94
CA SER A 91 -9.23 -0.93 -12.65
C SER A 91 -7.76 -0.58 -12.93
N GLU A 92 -7.58 0.30 -13.92
CA GLU A 92 -6.25 0.63 -14.45
C GLU A 92 -5.34 1.24 -13.38
N ILE A 93 -5.92 1.94 -12.41
CA ILE A 93 -5.23 2.60 -11.30
C ILE A 93 -4.35 1.60 -10.54
N PHE A 94 -4.85 0.39 -10.26
CA PHE A 94 -4.07 -0.61 -9.52
C PHE A 94 -2.84 -1.08 -10.30
N ARG A 95 -2.97 -1.25 -11.62
CA ARG A 95 -1.87 -1.66 -12.51
C ARG A 95 -0.81 -0.58 -12.68
N CYS A 96 -1.19 0.69 -12.55
CA CYS A 96 -0.26 1.81 -12.56
C CYS A 96 0.59 1.89 -11.28
N ILE A 97 0.07 1.37 -10.16
CA ILE A 97 0.77 1.44 -8.86
C ILE A 97 1.66 0.21 -8.65
N PHE A 98 1.12 -1.00 -8.80
CA PHE A 98 1.85 -2.25 -8.61
C PHE A 98 1.56 -3.27 -9.71
N SER A 99 2.48 -4.24 -9.87
CA SER A 99 2.13 -5.49 -10.55
C SER A 99 1.27 -6.34 -9.60
N GLN A 100 0.34 -7.13 -10.16
CA GLN A 100 -0.52 -8.03 -9.37
C GLN A 100 0.30 -8.93 -8.42
N LYS A 101 1.43 -9.46 -8.91
CA LYS A 101 2.31 -10.31 -8.12
C LYS A 101 2.96 -9.55 -6.96
N ARG A 102 3.45 -8.32 -7.19
CA ARG A 102 4.03 -7.50 -6.12
C ARG A 102 2.97 -7.15 -5.08
N PHE A 103 1.76 -6.77 -5.51
CA PHE A 103 0.66 -6.48 -4.60
C PHE A 103 0.34 -7.68 -3.68
N LEU A 104 0.16 -8.88 -4.25
CA LEU A 104 -0.09 -10.10 -3.45
C LEU A 104 1.07 -10.44 -2.50
N LEU A 105 2.30 -10.25 -2.95
CA LEU A 105 3.49 -10.55 -2.15
C LEU A 105 3.62 -9.58 -0.96
N LEU A 106 3.38 -8.29 -1.19
CA LEU A 106 3.37 -7.27 -0.14
C LEU A 106 2.25 -7.52 0.87
N LEU A 107 1.05 -7.89 0.42
CA LEU A 107 -0.05 -8.28 1.32
C LEU A 107 0.30 -9.49 2.20
N ALA A 108 1.07 -10.45 1.67
CA ALA A 108 1.52 -11.60 2.45
C ALA A 108 2.70 -11.28 3.39
N ALA A 109 3.48 -10.25 3.06
CA ALA A 109 4.69 -9.86 3.77
C ALA A 109 4.46 -8.82 4.88
N ILE A 110 3.35 -8.08 4.83
CA ILE A 110 3.03 -7.06 5.84
C ILE A 110 2.96 -7.68 7.24
N ARG A 111 3.59 -7.01 8.21
CA ARG A 111 3.69 -7.46 9.60
C ARG A 111 3.47 -6.30 10.56
#